data_AF-A0A4Q5SF21-F1
#
_entry.id   AF-A0A4Q5SF21-F1
#
_cell.length_a   1.000
_cell.length_b   1.000
_cell.length_c   1.000
_cell.angle_alpha   90.00
_cell.angle_beta   90.00
_cell.angle_gamma   90.00
#
_symmetry.space_group_name_H-M   'P 1'
#
loop_
_entity.id
_entity.type
_entity.pdbx_description
1 polymer ?
#
loop_
_entity_poly.entity_id
_entity_poly.type
_entity_poly.pdbx_seq_one_letter_code
_entity_poly.pdbx_strand_id
1 'polypeptide(L)'
;MSSHKDLQKLTLPGLLISLGIIYGDIGTSPLYVFKAIVGKNQISELLVLGGVSLIFWTLTLQTTVKYVLITLMADNKGEGGIFSLFSLVRRKAKWLIVPAILGGCALLADGIITPPITISSAVEGLQLFYPNVPTVPIVICIISVLFIIQQFGTSFVGKAFGP
;
A
#
# COMPACT_ATOMS: atom_id res chain seq x y z
N MET A 1 13.22 31.87 -23.12
CA MET A 1 12.03 31.84 -22.25
C MET A 1 11.18 30.66 -22.72
N SER A 2 11.47 29.44 -22.24
CA SER A 2 10.83 28.23 -22.75
C SER A 2 9.67 27.81 -21.86
N SER A 3 8.51 27.76 -22.50
CA SER A 3 7.25 27.13 -22.15
C SER A 3 7.32 25.95 -21.16
N HIS A 4 6.57 26.06 -20.06
CA HIS A 4 6.02 24.92 -19.32
C HIS A 4 4.49 25.07 -19.28
N LYS A 5 3.83 24.70 -20.39
CA LYS A 5 2.40 24.38 -20.41
C LYS A 5 2.29 22.87 -20.57
N ASP A 6 2.07 22.17 -19.47
CA ASP A 6 1.44 20.84 -19.43
C ASP A 6 0.95 20.57 -18.00
N LEU A 7 0.02 21.41 -17.53
CA LEU A 7 -0.88 20.98 -16.45
C LEU A 7 -1.80 19.92 -17.05
N GLN A 8 -1.43 18.64 -16.92
CA GLN A 8 -2.28 17.51 -17.29
C GLN A 8 -3.68 17.74 -16.71
N LYS A 9 -4.68 17.84 -17.60
CA LYS A 9 -6.08 17.95 -17.17
C LYS A 9 -6.41 16.71 -16.35
N LEU A 10 -6.71 16.89 -15.07
CA LEU A 10 -7.28 15.86 -14.20
C LEU A 10 -8.55 15.31 -14.85
N THR A 11 -8.44 14.16 -15.51
CA THR A 11 -9.58 13.46 -16.10
C THR A 11 -10.29 12.66 -15.01
N LEU A 12 -11.62 12.76 -14.92
CA LEU A 12 -12.47 11.98 -14.01
C LEU A 12 -12.10 10.47 -13.95
N PRO A 13 -11.85 9.79 -15.08
CA PRO A 13 -11.36 8.41 -15.09
C PRO A 13 -10.04 8.22 -14.34
N GLY A 14 -9.07 9.11 -14.55
CA GLY A 14 -7.78 9.07 -13.85
C GLY A 14 -7.90 9.28 -12.35
N LEU A 15 -8.84 10.12 -11.90
CA LEU A 15 -9.14 10.31 -10.48
C LEU A 15 -9.73 9.02 -9.86
N LEU A 16 -10.69 8.39 -10.54
CA LEU A 16 -11.30 7.14 -10.08
C LEU A 16 -10.29 5.99 -10.00
N ILE A 17 -9.41 5.84 -10.99
CA ILE A 17 -8.33 4.85 -10.97
C ILE A 17 -7.39 5.12 -9.79
N SER A 18 -6.96 6.37 -9.61
CA SER A 18 -6.04 6.74 -8.53
C SER A 18 -6.66 6.48 -7.15
N LEU A 19 -7.93 6.85 -6.96
CA LEU A 19 -8.68 6.53 -5.75
C LEU A 19 -8.81 5.03 -5.54
N GLY A 20 -9.13 4.26 -6.58
CA GLY A 20 -9.24 2.80 -6.50
C GLY A 20 -7.93 2.13 -6.08
N ILE A 21 -6.79 2.58 -6.62
CA ILE A 21 -5.46 2.07 -6.23
C ILE A 21 -5.16 2.40 -4.77
N ILE A 22 -5.40 3.65 -4.35
CA ILE A 22 -5.13 4.11 -2.97
C ILE A 22 -6.03 3.37 -1.96
N TYR A 23 -7.33 3.27 -2.25
CA TYR A 23 -8.27 2.55 -1.40
C TYR A 23 -8.01 1.05 -1.38
N GLY A 24 -7.53 0.47 -2.48
CA GLY A 24 -7.10 -0.92 -2.55
C GLY A 24 -5.96 -1.19 -1.57
N ASP A 25 -4.88 -0.42 -1.65
CA ASP A 25 -3.69 -0.55 -0.80
C ASP A 25 -4.00 -0.33 0.70
N ILE A 26 -4.78 0.71 1.01
CA ILE A 26 -5.20 1.02 2.39
C ILE A 26 -6.17 -0.03 2.93
N GLY A 27 -7.12 -0.50 2.11
CA GLY A 27 -8.20 -1.39 2.51
C GLY A 27 -7.76 -2.84 2.73
N THR A 28 -6.68 -3.28 2.08
CA THR A 28 -6.15 -4.64 2.23
C THR A 28 -5.52 -4.89 3.60
N SER A 29 -4.81 -3.91 4.14
CA SER A 29 -4.04 -4.05 5.40
C SER A 29 -4.91 -4.42 6.61
N PRO A 30 -6.09 -3.81 6.83
CA PRO A 30 -7.07 -4.23 7.85
C PRO A 30 -7.50 -5.69 7.76
N LEU A 31 -7.67 -6.24 6.55
CA LEU A 31 -8.16 -7.60 6.37
C LEU A 31 -7.15 -8.62 6.91
N TYR A 32 -5.85 -8.37 6.71
CA TYR A 32 -4.77 -9.21 7.24
C TYR A 32 -4.67 -9.10 8.76
N VAL A 33 -4.76 -7.87 9.28
CA VAL A 33 -4.74 -7.62 10.73
C VAL A 33 -5.94 -8.27 11.41
N PHE A 34 -7.13 -8.14 10.85
CA PHE A 34 -8.33 -8.75 11.39
C PHE A 34 -8.21 -10.27 11.43
N LYS A 35 -7.70 -10.88 10.36
CA LYS A 35 -7.41 -12.32 10.33
C LYS A 35 -6.41 -12.73 11.42
N ALA A 36 -5.37 -11.94 11.64
CA ALA A 36 -4.38 -12.19 12.69
C ALA A 36 -4.96 -12.04 14.10
N ILE A 37 -5.87 -11.08 14.32
CA ILE A 37 -6.57 -10.88 15.61
C ILE A 37 -7.51 -12.05 15.92
N VAL A 38 -8.27 -12.51 14.93
CA VAL A 38 -9.20 -13.63 15.09
C VAL A 38 -8.45 -14.95 15.29
N GLY A 39 -7.41 -15.21 14.49
CA GLY A 39 -6.51 -16.34 14.66
C GLY A 39 -7.24 -17.68 14.83
N LYS A 40 -6.95 -18.39 15.93
CA LYS A 40 -7.63 -19.64 16.33
C LYS A 40 -8.63 -19.44 17.49
N ASN A 41 -8.92 -18.20 17.86
CA ASN A 41 -9.77 -17.91 18.99
C ASN A 41 -11.24 -18.15 18.64
N GLN A 42 -12.06 -18.47 19.64
CA GLN A 42 -13.51 -18.54 19.43
C GLN A 42 -14.01 -17.16 18.99
N ILE A 43 -14.78 -17.14 17.89
CA ILE A 43 -15.35 -15.91 17.35
C ILE A 43 -16.44 -15.45 18.33
N SER A 44 -16.06 -14.53 19.23
CA SER A 44 -16.99 -13.86 20.12
C SER A 44 -17.33 -12.47 19.59
N GLU A 45 -18.53 -11.99 19.90
CA GLU A 45 -18.98 -10.64 19.52
C GLU A 45 -18.00 -9.56 20.00
N LEU A 46 -17.47 -9.72 21.22
CA LEU A 46 -16.48 -8.80 21.79
C LEU A 46 -15.17 -8.77 21.00
N LEU A 47 -14.71 -9.93 20.51
CA LEU A 47 -13.48 -10.02 19.69
C LEU A 47 -13.66 -9.31 18.35
N VAL A 48 -14.81 -9.47 17.72
CA VAL A 48 -15.12 -8.83 16.43
C VAL A 48 -15.27 -7.33 16.61
N LEU A 49 -16.10 -6.88 17.55
CA LEU A 49 -16.32 -5.45 17.81
C LEU A 49 -15.05 -4.75 18.30
N GLY A 50 -14.29 -5.40 19.19
CA GLY A 50 -13.00 -4.91 19.68
C GLY A 50 -11.96 -4.82 18.57
N GLY A 51 -11.87 -5.85 17.72
CA GLY A 51 -10.96 -5.88 16.57
C GLY A 51 -11.27 -4.81 15.54
N VAL A 52 -12.54 -4.65 15.16
CA VAL A 52 -12.98 -3.59 14.23
C VAL A 52 -12.72 -2.20 14.81
N SER A 53 -13.02 -1.98 16.10
CA SER A 53 -12.75 -0.70 16.76
C SER A 53 -11.26 -0.37 16.80
N LEU A 54 -10.40 -1.35 17.13
CA LEU A 54 -8.95 -1.17 17.13
C LEU A 54 -8.42 -0.83 15.74
N ILE A 55 -8.86 -1.54 14.71
CA ILE A 55 -8.49 -1.25 13.33
C ILE A 55 -8.93 0.16 12.94
N PHE A 56 -10.19 0.52 13.24
CA PHE A 56 -10.75 1.83 12.92
C PHE A 56 -9.94 2.97 13.57
N TRP A 57 -9.69 2.89 14.88
CA TRP A 57 -8.92 3.90 15.59
C TRP A 57 -7.46 3.93 15.17
N THR A 58 -6.84 2.77 14.94
CA THR A 58 -5.45 2.69 14.49
C THR A 58 -5.28 3.33 13.12
N LEU A 59 -6.14 2.99 12.15
CA LEU A 59 -6.11 3.61 10.82
C LEU A 59 -6.33 5.12 10.91
N THR A 60 -7.35 5.55 11.64
CA THR A 60 -7.69 6.98 11.78
C THR A 60 -6.54 7.78 12.41
N LEU A 61 -5.94 7.27 13.49
CA LEU A 61 -4.82 7.92 14.15
C LEU A 61 -3.54 7.88 13.30
N GLN A 62 -3.23 6.72 12.72
CA GLN A 62 -2.04 6.55 11.88
C GLN A 62 -2.09 7.49 10.67
N THR A 63 -3.22 7.58 9.96
CA THR A 63 -3.33 8.47 8.80
C THR A 63 -3.28 9.94 9.20
N THR A 64 -3.94 10.31 10.30
CA THR A 64 -3.93 11.69 10.81
C THR A 64 -2.53 12.12 11.20
N VAL A 65 -1.83 11.33 12.01
CA VAL A 65 -0.49 11.70 12.49
C VAL A 65 0.53 11.66 11.35
N LYS A 66 0.61 10.55 10.60
CA LYS A 66 1.63 10.36 9.55
C LYS A 66 1.39 11.28 8.35
N TYR A 67 0.17 11.32 7.83
CA TYR A 67 -0.10 12.04 6.57
C TYR A 67 -0.54 13.47 6.82
N VAL A 68 -1.51 13.72 7.71
CA VAL A 68 -2.04 15.08 7.91
C VAL A 68 -1.07 15.95 8.69
N LEU A 69 -0.51 15.47 9.80
CA LEU A 69 0.38 16.29 10.62
C LEU A 69 1.82 16.30 10.12
N ILE A 70 2.40 15.15 9.75
CA ILE A 70 3.83 15.11 9.36
C ILE A 70 4.00 15.42 7.87
N THR A 71 3.30 14.70 7.00
CA THR A 71 3.55 14.78 5.55
C THR A 71 3.07 16.10 4.94
N LEU A 72 1.89 16.59 5.30
CA LEU A 72 1.38 17.87 4.78
C LEU A 72 2.08 19.10 5.38
N MET A 73 2.66 19.00 6.58
CA MET A 73 3.44 20.10 7.17
C MET A 73 4.88 20.15 6.66
N ALA A 74 5.40 19.04 6.14
CA ALA A 74 6.73 18.96 5.56
C ALA A 74 6.75 19.40 4.09
N ASP A 75 6.51 20.70 3.87
CA ASP A 75 6.61 21.32 2.55
C ASP A 75 8.06 21.76 2.26
N ASN A 76 8.56 21.43 1.07
CA ASN A 76 9.83 21.90 0.55
C ASN A 76 9.62 22.59 -0.80
N LYS A 77 9.28 23.88 -0.76
CA LYS A 77 9.16 24.73 -1.98
C LYS A 77 8.33 24.06 -3.09
N GLY A 78 7.20 23.45 -2.75
CA GLY A 78 6.26 22.89 -3.73
C GLY A 78 6.53 21.45 -4.18
N GLU A 79 7.59 20.78 -3.70
CA GLU A 79 7.72 19.33 -3.81
C GLU A 79 7.30 18.69 -2.48
N GLY A 80 6.03 18.33 -2.37
CA GLY A 80 5.49 17.59 -1.21
C GLY A 80 5.84 16.10 -1.30
N GLY A 81 6.30 15.51 -0.20
CA GLY A 81 6.49 14.07 -0.11
C GLY A 81 7.67 13.59 0.73
N ILE A 82 7.65 12.30 1.04
CA ILE A 82 8.69 11.62 1.83
C ILE A 82 10.05 11.71 1.09
N PHE A 83 10.06 11.72 -0.25
CA PHE A 83 11.27 11.86 -1.08
C PHE A 83 11.89 13.26 -1.05
N SER A 84 11.09 14.33 -0.97
CA SER A 84 11.59 15.70 -0.81
C SER A 84 12.23 15.89 0.55
N LEU A 85 11.63 15.31 1.61
CA LEU A 85 12.22 15.18 2.95
C LEU A 85 13.55 14.42 2.93
N PHE A 86 13.64 13.27 2.26
CA PHE A 86 14.90 12.52 2.10
C PHE A 86 15.99 13.36 1.40
N SER A 87 15.64 14.15 0.36
CA SER A 87 16.60 15.01 -0.35
C SER A 87 17.09 16.19 0.49
N LEU A 88 16.21 16.79 1.29
CA LEU A 88 16.50 17.91 2.19
C LEU A 88 17.37 17.49 3.37
N VAL A 89 17.06 16.34 3.93
CA VAL A 89 17.73 15.76 5.09
C VAL A 89 19.23 15.54 4.80
N ARG A 90 19.55 15.08 3.58
CA ARG A 90 20.93 14.91 3.12
C ARG A 90 21.72 16.22 3.06
N ARG A 91 21.06 17.37 2.85
CA ARG A 91 21.70 18.69 2.80
C ARG A 91 21.94 19.31 4.16
N LYS A 92 21.17 18.95 5.20
CA LYS A 92 21.28 19.55 6.54
C LYS A 92 22.31 18.90 7.45
N ALA A 93 22.50 17.58 7.41
CA ALA A 93 23.59 16.94 8.16
C ALA A 93 24.00 15.58 7.57
N LYS A 94 25.32 15.33 7.52
CA LYS A 94 25.88 14.08 6.99
C LYS A 94 25.41 12.83 7.75
N TRP A 95 25.13 12.93 9.04
CA TRP A 95 24.65 11.79 9.85
C TRP A 95 23.23 11.35 9.51
N LEU A 96 22.37 12.25 9.01
CA LEU A 96 21.00 11.88 8.65
C LEU A 96 20.91 11.03 7.36
N ILE A 97 22.03 10.75 6.69
CA ILE A 97 22.09 9.76 5.61
C ILE A 97 21.75 8.35 6.13
N VAL A 98 22.12 8.01 7.36
CA VAL A 98 21.85 6.67 7.93
C VAL A 98 20.34 6.41 8.07
N PRO A 99 19.56 7.25 8.79
CA PRO A 99 18.11 7.09 8.83
C PRO A 99 17.47 7.26 7.44
N ALA A 100 18.08 8.05 6.55
CA ALA A 100 17.59 8.18 5.18
C ALA A 100 17.65 6.85 4.41
N ILE A 101 18.79 6.17 4.45
CA ILE A 101 18.99 4.87 3.80
C ILE A 101 18.10 3.81 4.44
N LEU A 102 18.02 3.78 5.77
CA LEU A 102 17.14 2.84 6.48
C LEU A 102 15.67 3.01 6.07
N GLY A 103 15.18 4.25 5.99
CA GLY A 103 13.83 4.53 5.52
C GLY A 103 13.61 4.13 4.05
N GLY A 104 14.58 4.39 3.17
CA GLY A 104 14.53 3.96 1.77
C GLY A 104 14.48 2.43 1.63
N CYS A 105 15.29 1.70 2.40
CA CYS A 105 15.26 0.24 2.44
C CYS A 105 13.92 -0.29 2.96
N ALA A 106 13.36 0.32 4.01
CA ALA A 106 12.06 -0.06 4.54
C ALA A 106 10.93 0.12 3.50
N LEU A 107 10.96 1.22 2.74
CA LEU A 107 9.99 1.46 1.66
C LEU A 107 10.12 0.44 0.52
N LEU A 108 11.34 0.08 0.14
CA LEU A 108 11.57 -0.96 -0.87
C LEU A 108 11.12 -2.34 -0.39
N ALA A 109 11.39 -2.66 0.88
CA ALA A 109 10.96 -3.91 1.50
C ALA A 109 9.42 -4.01 1.53
N ASP A 110 8.74 -2.93 1.91
CA ASP A 110 7.28 -2.85 1.92
C ASP A 110 6.68 -3.12 0.53
N GLY A 111 7.24 -2.49 -0.51
CA GLY A 111 6.83 -2.72 -1.90
C GLY A 111 7.04 -4.15 -2.40
N ILE A 112 8.02 -4.89 -1.86
CA ILE A 112 8.28 -6.30 -2.20
C ILE A 112 7.35 -7.25 -1.43
N ILE A 113 7.00 -6.92 -0.19
CA ILE A 113 6.26 -7.78 0.73
C ILE A 113 4.74 -7.75 0.47
N THR A 114 4.19 -6.61 0.06
CA THR A 114 2.74 -6.41 -0.09
C THR A 114 2.08 -7.34 -1.14
N PRO A 115 2.60 -7.53 -2.36
CA PRO A 115 1.92 -8.37 -3.35
C PRO A 115 1.78 -9.84 -2.91
N PRO A 116 2.82 -10.51 -2.36
CA PRO A 116 2.65 -11.87 -1.83
C PRO A 116 1.65 -11.99 -0.68
N ILE A 117 1.69 -11.05 0.29
CA ILE A 117 0.78 -11.09 1.44
C ILE A 117 -0.68 -10.91 1.00
N THR A 118 -0.90 -9.99 0.05
CA THR A 118 -2.26 -9.69 -0.40
C THR A 118 -2.89 -10.86 -1.15
N ILE A 119 -2.12 -11.49 -2.04
CA ILE A 119 -2.54 -12.67 -2.79
C ILE A 119 -2.72 -13.87 -1.86
N SER A 120 -1.78 -14.14 -0.95
CA SER A 120 -1.90 -15.27 0.00
C SER A 120 -3.15 -15.17 0.83
N SER A 121 -3.42 -13.99 1.38
CA SER A 121 -4.60 -13.78 2.22
C SER A 121 -5.92 -13.90 1.46
N ALA A 122 -5.97 -13.48 0.18
CA ALA A 122 -7.12 -13.68 -0.68
C ALA A 122 -7.37 -15.16 -0.96
N VAL A 123 -6.31 -15.93 -1.29
CA VAL A 123 -6.41 -17.38 -1.54
C VAL A 123 -6.75 -18.14 -0.25
N GLU A 124 -6.19 -17.77 0.89
CA GLU A 124 -6.53 -18.35 2.18
C GLU A 124 -7.97 -18.01 2.60
N GLY A 125 -8.54 -16.88 2.17
CA GLY A 125 -9.96 -16.58 2.34
C GLY A 125 -10.87 -17.62 1.66
N LEU A 126 -10.40 -18.20 0.55
CA LEU A 126 -11.12 -19.25 -0.18
C LEU A 126 -11.18 -20.58 0.60
N GLN A 127 -10.25 -20.82 1.53
CA GLN A 127 -10.23 -22.03 2.36
C GLN A 127 -11.47 -22.17 3.27
N LEU A 128 -12.20 -21.06 3.53
CA LEU A 128 -13.47 -21.10 4.25
C LEU A 128 -14.54 -21.92 3.51
N PHE A 129 -14.49 -21.94 2.17
CA PHE A 129 -15.44 -22.68 1.32
C PHE A 129 -14.82 -23.95 0.73
N TYR A 130 -13.51 -23.94 0.48
CA TYR A 130 -12.77 -25.05 -0.13
C TYR A 130 -11.51 -25.41 0.69
N PRO A 131 -11.63 -26.33 1.67
CA PRO A 131 -10.55 -26.59 2.64
C PRO A 131 -9.27 -27.21 2.05
N ASN A 132 -9.36 -27.90 0.92
CA ASN A 132 -8.25 -28.64 0.31
C ASN A 132 -7.53 -27.86 -0.81
N VAL A 133 -7.71 -26.55 -0.88
CA VAL A 133 -7.06 -25.73 -1.92
C VAL A 133 -5.57 -25.61 -1.62
N PRO A 134 -4.68 -25.96 -2.57
CA PRO A 134 -3.23 -25.84 -2.39
C PRO A 134 -2.79 -24.37 -2.52
N THR A 135 -2.83 -23.64 -1.41
CA THR A 135 -2.58 -22.19 -1.34
C THR A 135 -1.22 -21.80 -1.89
N VAL A 136 -0.14 -22.45 -1.44
CA VAL A 136 1.24 -22.06 -1.79
C VAL A 136 1.50 -22.15 -3.31
N PRO A 137 1.19 -23.28 -4.00
CA PRO A 137 1.33 -23.34 -5.46
C PRO A 137 0.50 -22.30 -6.22
N ILE A 138 -0.73 -22.02 -5.76
CA ILE A 138 -1.61 -21.04 -6.40
C ILE A 138 -1.03 -19.63 -6.26
N VAL A 139 -0.57 -19.25 -5.08
CA VAL A 139 0.05 -17.94 -4.84
C VAL A 139 1.30 -17.78 -5.71
N ILE A 140 2.18 -18.78 -5.76
CA ILE A 140 3.37 -18.76 -6.62
C ILE A 140 2.99 -18.62 -8.09
N CYS A 141 1.97 -19.36 -8.54
CA CYS A 141 1.46 -19.27 -9.91
C CYS A 141 0.95 -17.86 -10.24
N ILE A 142 0.10 -17.28 -9.38
CA ILE A 142 -0.47 -15.94 -9.57
C ILE A 142 0.65 -14.90 -9.61
N ILE A 143 1.58 -14.92 -8.66
CA ILE A 143 2.72 -13.99 -8.63
C ILE A 143 3.55 -14.13 -9.89
N SER A 144 3.89 -15.37 -10.29
CA SER A 144 4.70 -15.61 -11.48
C SER A 144 4.03 -15.04 -12.73
N VAL A 145 2.73 -15.31 -12.93
CA VAL A 145 1.96 -14.80 -14.07
C VAL A 145 1.89 -13.27 -14.05
N LEU A 146 1.60 -12.66 -12.88
CA LEU A 146 1.52 -11.21 -12.75
C LEU A 146 2.86 -10.54 -13.09
N PHE A 147 3.97 -11.03 -12.55
CA PHE A 147 5.29 -10.46 -12.82
C PHE A 147 5.76 -10.71 -14.26
N ILE A 148 5.40 -11.86 -14.85
CA ILE A 148 5.63 -12.13 -16.28
C ILE A 148 4.86 -11.13 -17.15
N ILE A 149 3.61 -10.81 -16.82
CA ILE A 149 2.83 -9.83 -17.60
C ILE A 149 3.39 -8.41 -17.40
N GLN A 150 3.81 -8.07 -16.18
CA GLN A 150 4.38 -6.75 -15.86
C GLN A 150 5.67 -6.45 -16.65
N GLN A 151 6.44 -7.48 -17.05
CA GLN A 151 7.66 -7.30 -17.85
C GLN A 151 7.40 -6.67 -19.23
N PHE A 152 6.20 -6.82 -19.78
CA PHE A 152 5.80 -6.25 -21.08
C PHE A 152 5.31 -4.79 -20.97
N GLY A 153 5.35 -4.21 -19.77
CA GLY A 153 5.02 -2.83 -19.50
C GLY A 153 3.78 -2.69 -18.61
N THR A 154 3.91 -1.84 -17.60
CA THR A 154 2.82 -1.50 -16.66
C THR A 154 1.63 -0.84 -17.34
N SER A 155 1.82 -0.26 -18.54
CA SER A 155 0.74 0.33 -19.33
C SER A 155 -0.28 -0.70 -19.80
N PHE A 156 0.12 -1.95 -20.04
CA PHE A 156 -0.81 -3.02 -20.44
C PHE A 156 -1.72 -3.42 -19.28
N VAL A 157 -1.15 -3.59 -18.09
CA VAL A 157 -1.90 -3.85 -16.84
C VAL A 157 -2.81 -2.66 -16.51
N GLY A 158 -2.30 -1.43 -16.64
CA GLY A 158 -3.07 -0.21 -16.40
C GLY A 158 -4.29 -0.05 -17.31
N LYS A 159 -4.22 -0.53 -18.57
CA LYS A 159 -5.35 -0.54 -19.52
C LYS A 159 -6.34 -1.69 -19.28
N ALA A 160 -5.91 -2.78 -18.64
CA ALA A 160 -6.79 -3.90 -18.29
C ALA A 160 -7.60 -3.61 -17.02
N PHE A 161 -7.04 -2.85 -16.09
CA PHE A 161 -7.66 -2.50 -14.81
C PHE A 161 -8.17 -1.05 -14.73
N GLY A 162 -7.92 -0.22 -15.74
CA GLY A 162 -8.48 1.12 -15.91
C GLY A 162 -9.15 1.28 -17.29
N PRO A 163 -10.19 2.14 -17.43
CA PRO A 163 -10.85 2.41 -18.72
C PRO A 163 -9.93 3.04 -19.78
#